data_AF-A0A2M7GH09-F1
#
_entry.id   AF-A0A2M7GH09-F1
#
_cell.length_a   1.000
_cell.length_b   1.000
_cell.length_c   1.000
_cell.angle_alpha   90.00
_cell.angle_beta   90.00
_cell.angle_gamma   90.00
#
_symmetry.space_group_name_H-M   'P 1'
#
loop_
_entity.id
_entity.type
_entity.pdbx_description
1 polymer ?
#
loop_
_entity_poly.entity_id
_entity_poly.type
_entity_poly.pdbx_seq_one_letter_code
_entity_poly.pdbx_strand_id
1 'polypeptide(L)'
;MDSTAAPKVWRDYDQAELDRQYDQRSIVPDGDDYKADDAKASETARAETDCRIDVAYGGHPDERLDVFPARAPGSPVLVHLHGGGWARGSKSNESFVAPGLVDAGAAAVVVEFSLCPAGTLAGMVDQCRRAVAWVHAHAGEMNAAADRIVISGHSSGSHLAAMMWVTDWAARGLPADVLKGCVVTCGIYELTPVRLSYRNEYLGLDDAAVAQLSPIRRLKPDLPPVALFYGGGELAEFRRQGRDFAQALRDAHLEVAETDIPGLNHFQMGRLLGRPDSPVHRAALRMLGLGG
;
A
#
# COMPACT_ATOMS: atom_id res chain seq x y z
N MET A 1 46.75 9.20 4.12
CA MET A 1 45.92 9.41 2.92
C MET A 1 44.54 9.71 3.43
N ASP A 2 44.17 10.99 3.39
CA ASP A 2 42.90 11.46 3.92
C ASP A 2 41.81 11.02 2.95
N SER A 3 41.04 9.99 3.31
CA SER A 3 39.87 9.59 2.56
C SER A 3 38.80 10.64 2.85
N THR A 4 38.69 11.65 1.98
CA THR A 4 37.62 12.64 2.07
C THR A 4 36.30 11.91 1.83
N ALA A 5 35.54 11.66 2.89
CA ALA A 5 34.24 11.03 2.81
C ALA A 5 33.34 11.81 1.84
N ALA A 6 32.55 11.10 1.03
CA ALA A 6 31.61 11.72 0.10
C ALA A 6 30.60 12.61 0.86
N PRO A 7 30.16 13.73 0.25
CA PRO A 7 29.19 14.62 0.88
C PRO A 7 27.88 13.90 1.14
N LYS A 8 27.27 14.18 2.31
CA LYS A 8 25.98 13.61 2.69
C LYS A 8 24.86 14.36 1.98
N VAL A 9 23.90 13.61 1.42
CA VAL A 9 22.75 14.14 0.66
C VAL A 9 21.44 13.97 1.41
N TRP A 10 21.32 12.94 2.24
CA TRP A 10 20.17 12.70 3.09
C TRP A 10 20.61 12.07 4.41
N ARG A 11 20.44 12.82 5.51
CA ARG A 11 20.92 12.40 6.84
C ARG A 11 22.40 11.99 6.77
N ASP A 12 22.68 10.72 7.07
CA ASP A 12 24.04 10.17 7.11
C ASP A 12 24.44 9.46 5.80
N TYR A 13 23.59 9.47 4.78
CA TYR A 13 23.85 8.84 3.48
C TYR A 13 24.51 9.82 2.51
N ASP A 14 25.55 9.35 1.83
CA ASP A 14 25.95 9.93 0.56
C ASP A 14 25.00 9.44 -0.57
N GLN A 15 25.20 9.90 -1.79
CA GLN A 15 24.33 9.57 -2.92
C GLN A 15 24.27 8.05 -3.19
N ALA A 16 25.42 7.39 -3.24
CA ALA A 16 25.49 5.97 -3.56
C ALA A 16 24.85 5.10 -2.47
N GLU A 17 24.98 5.49 -1.20
CA GLU A 17 24.28 4.85 -0.10
C GLU A 17 22.77 5.07 -0.20
N LEU A 18 22.32 6.31 -0.43
CA LEU A 18 20.90 6.62 -0.56
C LEU A 18 20.25 5.80 -1.69
N ASP A 19 20.90 5.69 -2.85
CA ASP A 19 20.39 4.91 -3.96
C ASP A 19 20.27 3.42 -3.61
N ARG A 20 21.29 2.87 -2.94
CA ARG A 20 21.28 1.47 -2.48
C ARG A 20 20.15 1.20 -1.49
N GLN A 21 19.86 2.14 -0.59
CA GLN A 21 18.78 2.04 0.39
C GLN A 21 17.38 1.93 -0.25
N TYR A 22 17.24 2.31 -1.52
CA TYR A 22 16.01 2.18 -2.30
C TYR A 22 16.00 0.98 -3.26
N ASP A 23 17.02 0.12 -3.22
CA ASP A 23 17.11 -1.11 -3.99
C ASP A 23 17.05 -2.37 -3.11
N GLN A 24 15.84 -2.78 -2.73
CA GLN A 24 15.61 -3.99 -1.92
C GLN A 24 16.11 -5.28 -2.59
N ARG A 25 16.30 -5.30 -3.92
CA ARG A 25 16.87 -6.48 -4.61
C ARG A 25 18.34 -6.70 -4.28
N SER A 26 19.06 -5.64 -3.90
CA SER A 26 20.48 -5.74 -3.50
C SER A 26 20.72 -6.68 -2.32
N ILE A 27 19.70 -6.90 -1.47
CA ILE A 27 19.74 -7.81 -0.32
C ILE A 27 18.82 -9.03 -0.47
N VAL A 28 18.05 -9.11 -1.56
CA VAL A 28 17.15 -10.23 -1.90
C VAL A 28 17.33 -10.57 -3.39
N PRO A 29 18.44 -11.24 -3.77
CA PRO A 29 18.75 -11.52 -5.18
C PRO A 29 17.74 -12.47 -5.84
N ASP A 30 17.01 -13.28 -5.06
CA ASP A 30 15.91 -14.16 -5.45
C ASP A 30 14.54 -13.45 -5.45
N GLY A 31 14.50 -12.11 -5.37
CA GLY A 31 13.27 -11.31 -5.31
C GLY A 31 12.27 -11.58 -6.45
N ASP A 32 12.78 -11.95 -7.64
CA ASP A 32 11.94 -12.25 -8.79
C ASP A 32 11.26 -13.64 -8.69
N ASP A 33 11.85 -14.59 -7.95
CA ASP A 33 11.22 -15.89 -7.67
C ASP A 33 9.97 -15.70 -6.79
N TYR A 34 10.04 -14.82 -5.78
CA TYR A 34 8.86 -14.44 -4.99
C TYR A 34 7.76 -13.86 -5.86
N LYS A 35 8.11 -13.02 -6.84
CA LYS A 35 7.13 -12.41 -7.73
C LYS A 35 6.52 -13.40 -8.72
N ALA A 36 7.29 -14.39 -9.19
CA ALA A 36 6.75 -15.48 -9.99
C ALA A 36 5.77 -16.36 -9.17
N ASP A 37 6.12 -16.67 -7.92
CA ASP A 37 5.23 -17.39 -6.99
C ASP A 37 3.94 -16.62 -6.72
N ASP A 38 4.03 -15.31 -6.48
CA ASP A 38 2.88 -14.44 -6.22
C ASP A 38 1.95 -14.33 -7.45
N ALA A 39 2.52 -14.28 -8.66
CA ALA A 39 1.77 -14.31 -9.90
C ALA A 39 0.98 -15.62 -10.06
N LYS A 40 1.63 -16.76 -9.82
CA LYS A 40 0.98 -18.08 -9.86
C LYS A 40 -0.11 -18.20 -8.80
N ALA A 41 0.17 -17.78 -7.57
CA ALA A 41 -0.82 -17.79 -6.50
C ALA A 41 -2.02 -16.87 -6.80
N SER A 42 -1.78 -15.75 -7.47
CA SER A 42 -2.83 -14.82 -7.90
C SER A 42 -3.70 -15.38 -9.02
N GLU A 43 -3.10 -16.11 -9.96
CA GLU A 43 -3.83 -16.87 -10.98
C GLU A 43 -4.74 -17.91 -10.33
N THR A 44 -4.22 -18.71 -9.39
CA THR A 44 -5.02 -19.66 -8.61
C THR A 44 -6.14 -18.98 -7.85
N ALA A 45 -5.87 -17.85 -7.18
CA ALA A 45 -6.89 -17.10 -6.44
C ALA A 45 -8.06 -16.65 -7.33
N ARG A 46 -7.78 -16.14 -8.53
CA ARG A 46 -8.81 -15.75 -9.50
C ARG A 46 -9.58 -16.94 -10.08
N ALA A 47 -8.95 -18.11 -10.19
CA ALA A 47 -9.58 -19.31 -10.73
C ALA A 47 -10.47 -20.03 -9.70
N GLU A 48 -10.10 -20.00 -8.42
CA GLU A 48 -10.73 -20.80 -7.36
C GLU A 48 -11.66 -19.99 -6.44
N THR A 49 -11.55 -18.67 -6.43
CA THR A 49 -12.43 -17.78 -5.66
C THR A 49 -13.34 -17.01 -6.62
N ASP A 50 -14.62 -16.83 -6.27
CA ASP A 50 -15.53 -15.99 -7.07
C ASP A 50 -14.89 -14.62 -7.30
N CYS A 51 -14.78 -14.22 -8.57
CA CYS A 51 -13.99 -13.09 -8.99
C CYS A 51 -14.56 -12.45 -10.25
N ARG A 52 -14.74 -11.12 -10.20
CA ARG A 52 -14.98 -10.28 -11.38
C ARG A 52 -13.68 -9.57 -11.74
N ILE A 53 -13.08 -9.95 -12.85
CA ILE A 53 -11.78 -9.45 -13.30
C ILE A 53 -11.97 -8.22 -14.19
N ASP A 54 -11.02 -7.28 -14.11
CA ASP A 54 -10.94 -6.10 -15.00
C ASP A 54 -12.21 -5.22 -14.99
N VAL A 55 -12.82 -5.06 -13.83
CA VAL A 55 -13.93 -4.11 -13.66
C VAL A 55 -13.38 -2.69 -13.77
N ALA A 56 -13.96 -1.88 -14.65
CA ALA A 56 -13.53 -0.50 -14.83
C ALA A 56 -14.06 0.41 -13.71
N TYR A 57 -13.16 1.12 -13.04
CA TYR A 57 -13.53 2.16 -12.07
C TYR A 57 -13.39 3.59 -12.61
N GLY A 58 -12.86 3.72 -13.83
CA GLY A 58 -12.66 5.00 -14.52
C GLY A 58 -12.44 4.82 -16.02
N GLY A 59 -12.17 5.92 -16.71
CA GLY A 59 -12.07 5.98 -18.17
C GLY A 59 -10.72 5.55 -18.75
N HIS A 60 -9.65 5.53 -17.95
CA HIS A 60 -8.33 5.12 -18.42
C HIS A 60 -8.24 3.58 -18.54
N PRO A 61 -7.46 3.02 -19.49
CA PRO A 61 -7.24 1.57 -19.59
C PRO A 61 -6.72 0.93 -18.31
N ASP A 62 -5.85 1.62 -17.58
CA ASP A 62 -5.28 1.14 -16.31
C ASP A 62 -6.23 1.34 -15.11
N GLU A 63 -7.38 2.00 -15.28
CA GLU A 63 -8.35 2.16 -14.20
C GLU A 63 -9.24 0.91 -14.09
N ARG A 64 -8.61 -0.17 -13.65
CA ARG A 64 -9.22 -1.51 -13.51
C ARG A 64 -9.05 -2.04 -12.10
N LEU A 65 -9.97 -2.90 -11.69
CA LEU A 65 -9.88 -3.62 -10.44
C LEU A 65 -10.42 -5.05 -10.58
N ASP A 66 -9.92 -5.94 -9.74
CA ASP A 66 -10.49 -7.28 -9.56
C ASP A 66 -11.33 -7.27 -8.27
N VAL A 67 -12.59 -7.71 -8.37
CA VAL A 67 -13.52 -7.79 -7.24
C VAL A 67 -13.72 -9.25 -6.85
N PHE A 68 -13.42 -9.55 -5.61
CA PHE A 68 -13.77 -10.80 -4.94
C PHE A 68 -14.91 -10.50 -3.96
N PRO A 69 -16.17 -10.76 -4.33
CA PRO A 69 -17.31 -10.42 -3.51
C PRO A 69 -17.32 -11.23 -2.20
N ALA A 70 -17.89 -10.64 -1.14
CA ALA A 70 -18.12 -11.38 0.09
C ALA A 70 -19.20 -12.44 -0.10
N ARG A 71 -19.20 -13.48 0.75
CA ARG A 71 -20.24 -14.52 0.72
C ARG A 71 -21.59 -14.06 1.29
N ALA A 72 -21.60 -13.04 2.14
CA ALA A 72 -22.79 -12.55 2.83
C ALA A 72 -22.99 -11.04 2.57
N PRO A 73 -24.22 -10.54 2.35
CA PRO A 73 -24.50 -9.11 2.23
C PRO A 73 -24.11 -8.31 3.47
N GLY A 74 -23.76 -7.04 3.29
CA GLY A 74 -23.39 -6.13 4.39
C GLY A 74 -22.01 -6.41 5.00
N SER A 75 -21.18 -7.21 4.32
CA SER A 75 -19.81 -7.54 4.73
C SER A 75 -18.88 -6.33 4.65
N PRO A 76 -17.76 -6.30 5.38
CA PRO A 76 -16.74 -5.29 5.18
C PRO A 76 -15.96 -5.55 3.88
N VAL A 77 -15.30 -4.53 3.34
CA VAL A 77 -14.45 -4.66 2.14
C VAL A 77 -13.04 -4.16 2.43
N LEU A 78 -12.05 -4.93 1.99
CA LEU A 78 -10.66 -4.52 1.98
C LEU A 78 -10.22 -4.17 0.55
N VAL A 79 -9.78 -2.94 0.35
CA VAL A 79 -9.18 -2.47 -0.91
C VAL A 79 -7.67 -2.59 -0.80
N HIS A 80 -7.01 -3.19 -1.79
CA HIS A 80 -5.58 -3.43 -1.80
C HIS A 80 -4.88 -2.75 -2.98
N LEU A 81 -3.78 -2.04 -2.68
CA LEU A 81 -2.94 -1.34 -3.65
C LEU A 81 -1.57 -1.99 -3.73
N HIS A 82 -1.15 -2.38 -4.94
CA HIS A 82 0.08 -3.14 -5.14
C HIS A 82 1.36 -2.29 -5.03
N GLY A 83 2.47 -2.98 -4.73
CA GLY A 83 3.81 -2.42 -4.72
C GLY A 83 4.45 -2.33 -6.11
N GLY A 84 5.77 -2.12 -6.15
CA GLY A 84 6.55 -2.06 -7.38
C GLY A 84 7.26 -0.72 -7.66
N GLY A 85 7.42 0.11 -6.63
CA GLY A 85 8.17 1.37 -6.73
C GLY A 85 7.52 2.36 -7.69
N TRP A 86 6.19 2.34 -7.82
CA TRP A 86 5.41 3.20 -8.72
C TRP A 86 5.72 3.07 -10.21
N ALA A 87 6.61 2.17 -10.62
CA ALA A 87 7.00 1.99 -12.02
C ALA A 87 6.80 0.55 -12.52
N ARG A 88 6.41 -0.36 -11.64
CA ARG A 88 6.26 -1.79 -11.91
C ARG A 88 5.10 -2.36 -11.07
N GLY A 89 4.73 -3.59 -11.37
CA GLY A 89 3.65 -4.30 -10.69
C GLY A 89 2.39 -4.35 -11.54
N SER A 90 1.40 -5.09 -11.05
CA SER A 90 0.05 -5.16 -11.59
C SER A 90 -0.86 -5.83 -10.57
N LYS A 91 -2.16 -5.49 -10.57
CA LYS A 91 -3.16 -6.20 -9.76
C LYS A 91 -3.17 -7.71 -10.02
N SER A 92 -2.80 -8.13 -11.24
CA SER A 92 -2.77 -9.53 -11.66
C SER A 92 -1.75 -10.39 -10.90
N ASN A 93 -0.77 -9.75 -10.25
CA ASN A 93 0.25 -10.42 -9.44
C ASN A 93 -0.04 -10.36 -7.93
N GLU A 94 -1.14 -9.75 -7.51
CA GLU A 94 -1.45 -9.51 -6.09
C GLU A 94 -2.86 -10.02 -5.70
N SER A 95 -3.58 -10.69 -6.59
CA SER A 95 -4.88 -11.32 -6.28
C SER A 95 -4.79 -12.40 -5.20
N PHE A 96 -3.60 -12.94 -4.93
CA PHE A 96 -3.38 -13.94 -3.87
C PHE A 96 -3.78 -13.44 -2.47
N VAL A 97 -3.95 -12.12 -2.27
CA VAL A 97 -4.38 -11.56 -0.98
C VAL A 97 -5.86 -11.82 -0.68
N ALA A 98 -6.67 -12.10 -1.70
CA ALA A 98 -8.13 -12.14 -1.59
C ALA A 98 -8.72 -13.38 -0.90
N PRO A 99 -8.28 -14.63 -1.19
CA PRO A 99 -8.98 -15.83 -0.72
C PRO A 99 -9.18 -15.87 0.80
N GLY A 100 -8.12 -15.61 1.58
CA GLY A 100 -8.20 -15.60 3.04
C GLY A 100 -9.15 -14.52 3.59
N LEU A 101 -9.28 -13.38 2.91
CA LEU A 101 -10.21 -12.32 3.30
C LEU A 101 -11.67 -12.72 3.01
N VAL A 102 -11.91 -13.35 1.85
CA VAL A 102 -13.23 -13.87 1.47
C VAL A 102 -13.67 -14.98 2.40
N ASP A 103 -12.77 -15.90 2.75
CA ASP A 103 -13.04 -16.97 3.71
C ASP A 103 -13.37 -16.43 5.11
N ALA A 104 -12.74 -15.33 5.51
CA ALA A 104 -13.04 -14.65 6.76
C ALA A 104 -14.33 -13.80 6.73
N GLY A 105 -14.98 -13.67 5.57
CA GLY A 105 -16.26 -12.95 5.42
C GLY A 105 -16.12 -11.49 4.97
N ALA A 106 -15.01 -11.08 4.38
CA ALA A 106 -14.86 -9.79 3.74
C ALA A 106 -14.96 -9.88 2.21
N ALA A 107 -15.34 -8.79 1.56
CA ALA A 107 -15.02 -8.61 0.15
C ALA A 107 -13.55 -8.15 0.01
N ALA A 108 -12.90 -8.48 -1.09
CA ALA A 108 -11.58 -7.98 -1.42
C ALA A 108 -11.57 -7.31 -2.80
N VAL A 109 -10.90 -6.17 -2.91
CA VAL A 109 -10.75 -5.42 -4.17
C VAL A 109 -9.27 -5.17 -4.40
N VAL A 110 -8.73 -5.64 -5.54
CA VAL A 110 -7.32 -5.42 -5.92
C VAL A 110 -7.28 -4.45 -7.08
N VAL A 111 -6.64 -3.30 -6.87
CA VAL A 111 -6.72 -2.14 -7.77
C VAL A 111 -5.49 -2.08 -8.67
N GLU A 112 -5.70 -1.86 -9.97
CA GLU A 112 -4.68 -1.46 -10.95
C GLU A 112 -4.69 0.07 -11.09
N PHE A 113 -3.56 0.65 -11.46
CA PHE A 113 -3.43 2.08 -11.76
C PHE A 113 -2.25 2.32 -12.68
N SER A 114 -2.18 3.50 -13.29
CA SER A 114 -1.10 3.84 -14.22
C SER A 114 0.25 3.90 -13.54
N LEU A 115 1.31 3.51 -14.25
CA LEU A 115 2.67 3.46 -13.73
C LEU A 115 3.57 4.53 -14.34
N CYS A 116 4.55 5.02 -13.57
CA CYS A 116 5.61 5.87 -14.10
C CYS A 116 6.53 5.06 -15.04
N PRO A 117 7.10 5.67 -16.08
CA PRO A 117 7.02 7.10 -16.43
C PRO A 117 5.83 7.47 -17.34
N ALA A 118 4.98 6.51 -17.75
CA ALA A 118 3.85 6.78 -18.62
C ALA A 118 2.77 7.64 -17.92
N GLY A 119 2.53 7.38 -16.64
CA GLY A 119 1.75 8.21 -15.73
C GLY A 119 2.63 9.00 -14.75
N THR A 120 1.98 9.67 -13.79
CA THR A 120 2.64 10.40 -12.70
C THR A 120 2.17 9.90 -11.34
N LEU A 121 2.99 10.10 -10.30
CA LEU A 121 2.60 9.74 -8.93
C LEU A 121 1.33 10.46 -8.46
N ALA A 122 1.15 11.74 -8.85
CA ALA A 122 -0.08 12.47 -8.57
C ALA A 122 -1.28 11.84 -9.29
N GLY A 123 -1.10 11.41 -10.55
CA GLY A 123 -2.10 10.70 -11.33
C GLY A 123 -2.53 9.38 -10.67
N MET A 124 -1.57 8.59 -10.18
CA MET A 124 -1.84 7.35 -9.42
C MET A 124 -2.67 7.61 -8.17
N VAL A 125 -2.31 8.64 -7.38
CA VAL A 125 -3.06 9.00 -6.18
C VAL A 125 -4.51 9.36 -6.56
N ASP A 126 -4.71 10.13 -7.62
CA ASP A 126 -6.05 10.49 -8.08
C ASP A 126 -6.84 9.30 -8.64
N GLN A 127 -6.18 8.36 -9.32
CA GLN A 127 -6.76 7.09 -9.76
C GLN A 127 -7.20 6.24 -8.56
N CYS A 128 -6.34 6.07 -7.55
CA CYS A 128 -6.68 5.34 -6.34
C CYS A 128 -7.85 6.00 -5.59
N ARG A 129 -7.94 7.34 -5.59
CA ARG A 129 -9.08 8.04 -5.00
C ARG A 129 -10.40 7.72 -5.71
N ARG A 130 -10.36 7.64 -7.04
CA ARG A 130 -11.50 7.20 -7.84
C ARG A 130 -11.87 5.74 -7.57
N ALA A 131 -10.88 4.86 -7.41
CA ALA A 131 -11.12 3.46 -7.06
C ALA A 131 -11.86 3.31 -5.71
N VAL A 132 -11.44 4.04 -4.66
CA VAL A 132 -12.15 4.03 -3.37
C VAL A 132 -13.57 4.59 -3.51
N ALA A 133 -13.74 5.69 -4.26
CA ALA A 133 -15.07 6.26 -4.51
C ALA A 133 -15.98 5.29 -5.26
N TRP A 134 -15.42 4.54 -6.23
CA TRP A 134 -16.13 3.50 -6.95
C TRP A 134 -16.54 2.36 -6.02
N VAL A 135 -15.64 1.88 -5.17
CA VAL A 135 -15.95 0.82 -4.19
C VAL A 135 -17.06 1.25 -3.24
N HIS A 136 -17.03 2.48 -2.73
CA HIS A 136 -18.10 3.02 -1.91
C HIS A 136 -19.45 3.04 -2.64
N ALA A 137 -19.47 3.50 -3.91
CA ALA A 137 -20.70 3.58 -4.70
C ALA A 137 -21.27 2.21 -5.12
N HIS A 138 -20.41 1.19 -5.27
CA HIS A 138 -20.78 -0.14 -5.78
C HIS A 138 -20.65 -1.25 -4.72
N ALA A 139 -20.55 -0.90 -3.44
CA ALA A 139 -20.34 -1.87 -2.35
C ALA A 139 -21.41 -2.98 -2.33
N GLY A 140 -22.66 -2.64 -2.61
CA GLY A 140 -23.76 -3.61 -2.67
C GLY A 140 -23.55 -4.70 -3.73
N GLU A 141 -22.90 -4.39 -4.86
CA GLU A 141 -22.61 -5.35 -5.93
C GLU A 141 -21.55 -6.39 -5.57
N MET A 142 -20.82 -6.17 -4.47
CA MET A 142 -19.81 -7.08 -3.95
C MET A 142 -20.20 -7.65 -2.59
N ASN A 143 -21.50 -7.62 -2.27
CA ASN A 143 -22.05 -8.00 -0.96
C ASN A 143 -21.46 -7.22 0.22
N ALA A 144 -20.84 -6.06 -0.04
CA ALA A 144 -20.20 -5.23 0.98
C ALA A 144 -21.08 -4.06 1.42
N ALA A 145 -20.77 -3.50 2.58
CA ALA A 145 -21.34 -2.26 3.07
C ALA A 145 -20.43 -1.07 2.73
N ALA A 146 -21.02 0.02 2.22
CA ALA A 146 -20.29 1.22 1.81
C ALA A 146 -19.61 1.94 3.00
N ASP A 147 -20.09 1.70 4.22
CA ASP A 147 -19.58 2.25 5.48
C ASP A 147 -18.61 1.30 6.20
N ARG A 148 -18.07 0.28 5.54
CA ARG A 148 -17.15 -0.71 6.13
C ARG A 148 -15.92 -0.98 5.26
N ILE A 149 -15.27 0.09 4.80
CA ILE A 149 -14.12 0.02 3.88
C ILE A 149 -12.81 0.15 4.65
N VAL A 150 -11.89 -0.80 4.46
CA VAL A 150 -10.50 -0.72 4.93
C VAL A 150 -9.57 -0.66 3.72
N ILE A 151 -8.54 0.19 3.76
CA ILE A 151 -7.54 0.28 2.71
C ILE A 151 -6.26 -0.45 3.14
N SER A 152 -5.56 -1.04 2.19
CA SER A 152 -4.27 -1.66 2.43
C SER A 152 -3.32 -1.48 1.26
N GLY A 153 -2.03 -1.70 1.49
CA GLY A 153 -1.07 -1.80 0.41
C GLY A 153 0.28 -2.34 0.86
N HIS A 154 1.13 -2.63 -0.10
CA HIS A 154 2.52 -3.06 0.11
C HIS A 154 3.49 -2.12 -0.59
N SER A 155 4.60 -1.77 0.05
CA SER A 155 5.68 -0.97 -0.57
C SER A 155 5.19 0.38 -1.11
N SER A 156 5.36 0.67 -2.41
CA SER A 156 4.74 1.85 -3.05
C SER A 156 3.21 1.86 -2.97
N GLY A 157 2.56 0.71 -2.87
CA GLY A 157 1.13 0.60 -2.60
C GLY A 157 0.76 1.02 -1.18
N SER A 158 1.65 0.83 -0.19
CA SER A 158 1.46 1.40 1.15
C SER A 158 1.53 2.92 1.17
N HIS A 159 2.38 3.51 0.31
CA HIS A 159 2.39 4.95 0.09
C HIS A 159 1.02 5.42 -0.44
N LEU A 160 0.51 4.78 -1.50
CA LEU A 160 -0.80 5.11 -2.08
C LEU A 160 -1.94 4.89 -1.07
N ALA A 161 -1.90 3.81 -0.28
CA ALA A 161 -2.89 3.53 0.75
C ALA A 161 -2.88 4.58 1.86
N ALA A 162 -1.70 5.02 2.30
CA ALA A 162 -1.56 6.11 3.24
C ALA A 162 -2.05 7.44 2.65
N MET A 163 -1.86 7.69 1.35
CA MET A 163 -2.45 8.84 0.66
C MET A 163 -3.98 8.79 0.61
N MET A 164 -4.58 7.60 0.45
CA MET A 164 -6.04 7.44 0.54
C MET A 164 -6.54 7.70 1.96
N TRP A 165 -5.79 7.18 2.95
CA TRP A 165 -6.10 7.32 4.36
C TRP A 165 -6.10 8.79 4.81
N VAL A 166 -5.11 9.60 4.40
CA VAL A 166 -5.08 11.05 4.73
C VAL A 166 -5.97 11.93 3.84
N THR A 167 -6.65 11.36 2.83
CA THR A 167 -7.48 12.16 1.90
C THR A 167 -8.65 12.82 2.62
N ASP A 168 -8.94 14.08 2.27
CA ASP A 168 -10.19 14.75 2.64
C ASP A 168 -11.33 14.25 1.74
N TRP A 169 -12.02 13.22 2.21
CA TRP A 169 -13.11 12.59 1.47
C TRP A 169 -14.38 13.44 1.41
N ALA A 170 -14.62 14.28 2.43
CA ALA A 170 -15.74 15.22 2.43
C ALA A 170 -15.60 16.24 1.29
N ALA A 171 -14.40 16.79 1.09
CA ALA A 171 -14.09 17.67 -0.05
C ALA A 171 -14.25 16.97 -1.41
N ARG A 172 -14.36 15.64 -1.44
CA ARG A 172 -14.58 14.82 -2.65
C ARG A 172 -16.01 14.27 -2.76
N GLY A 173 -16.93 14.70 -1.89
CA GLY A 173 -18.33 14.28 -1.91
C GLY A 173 -18.61 12.90 -1.33
N LEU A 174 -17.67 12.35 -0.54
CA LEU A 174 -17.86 11.11 0.23
C LEU A 174 -17.95 11.40 1.73
N PRO A 175 -18.48 10.47 2.55
CA PRO A 175 -18.37 10.58 4.00
C PRO A 175 -16.92 10.81 4.44
N ALA A 176 -16.70 11.71 5.39
CA ALA A 176 -15.36 12.03 5.90
C ALA A 176 -14.64 10.79 6.46
N ASP A 177 -15.42 9.86 7.00
CA ASP A 177 -15.02 8.59 7.60
C ASP A 177 -15.23 7.39 6.65
N VAL A 178 -15.20 7.59 5.33
CA VAL A 178 -15.40 6.50 4.35
C VAL A 178 -14.45 5.32 4.58
N LEU A 179 -13.21 5.57 4.98
CA LEU A 179 -12.27 4.53 5.40
C LEU A 179 -12.38 4.31 6.91
N LYS A 180 -12.43 3.05 7.34
CA LYS A 180 -12.48 2.64 8.75
C LYS A 180 -11.13 2.22 9.32
N GLY A 181 -10.12 2.09 8.46
CA GLY A 181 -8.76 1.82 8.86
C GLY A 181 -7.81 1.64 7.68
N CYS A 182 -6.52 1.56 7.99
CA CYS A 182 -5.44 1.40 7.03
C CYS A 182 -4.45 0.31 7.46
N VAL A 183 -4.13 -0.63 6.57
CA VAL A 183 -3.13 -1.70 6.80
C VAL A 183 -1.98 -1.54 5.81
N VAL A 184 -0.81 -1.15 6.30
CA VAL A 184 0.36 -0.84 5.45
C VAL A 184 1.55 -1.70 5.81
N THR A 185 2.23 -2.20 4.79
CA THR A 185 3.41 -3.06 4.89
C THR A 185 4.57 -2.51 4.06
N CYS A 186 5.72 -2.29 4.70
CA CYS A 186 6.98 -1.87 4.07
C CYS A 186 6.87 -0.55 3.27
N GLY A 187 6.06 0.40 3.74
CA GLY A 187 5.72 1.60 2.98
C GLY A 187 6.77 2.72 3.00
N ILE A 188 6.54 3.70 2.13
CA ILE A 188 7.29 4.97 2.06
C ILE A 188 6.31 6.11 2.36
N TYR A 189 6.65 6.98 3.31
CA TYR A 189 5.73 8.00 3.81
C TYR A 189 6.28 9.44 3.73
N GLU A 190 7.59 9.56 3.51
CA GLU A 190 8.32 10.80 3.29
C GLU A 190 9.10 10.72 1.96
N LEU A 191 8.75 11.56 0.99
CA LEU A 191 9.27 11.47 -0.39
C LEU A 191 10.51 12.31 -0.68
N THR A 192 11.00 13.19 0.22
CA THR A 192 12.27 13.88 0.03
C THR A 192 13.42 12.91 -0.30
N PRO A 193 13.68 11.84 0.48
CA PRO A 193 14.74 10.90 0.14
C PRO A 193 14.47 10.10 -1.14
N VAL A 194 13.21 9.90 -1.52
CA VAL A 194 12.85 9.31 -2.82
C VAL A 194 13.26 10.25 -3.95
N ARG A 195 12.92 11.54 -3.85
CA ARG A 195 13.30 12.58 -4.82
C ARG A 195 14.81 12.70 -4.97
N LEU A 196 15.56 12.52 -3.89
CA LEU A 196 17.02 12.62 -3.88
C LEU A 196 17.72 11.34 -4.38
N SER A 197 16.99 10.23 -4.55
CA SER A 197 17.54 8.96 -5.05
C SER A 197 17.33 8.77 -6.55
N TYR A 198 17.94 7.72 -7.12
CA TYR A 198 17.76 7.27 -8.50
C TYR A 198 16.29 7.09 -8.91
N ARG A 199 15.38 6.88 -7.94
CA ARG A 199 13.94 6.75 -8.23
C ARG A 199 13.37 8.01 -8.88
N ASN A 200 13.98 9.17 -8.66
CA ASN A 200 13.51 10.40 -9.27
C ASN A 200 13.74 10.48 -10.78
N GLU A 201 14.59 9.61 -11.34
CA GLU A 201 14.80 9.51 -12.79
C GLU A 201 13.52 9.16 -13.55
N TYR A 202 12.59 8.42 -12.93
CA TYR A 202 11.31 8.05 -13.52
C TYR A 202 10.10 8.73 -12.85
N LEU A 203 10.24 9.21 -11.61
CA LEU A 203 9.15 9.89 -10.90
C LEU A 203 9.04 11.38 -11.23
N GLY A 204 10.15 12.05 -11.51
CA GLY A 204 10.16 13.49 -11.82
C GLY A 204 9.59 14.37 -10.70
N LEU A 205 9.79 14.01 -9.42
CA LEU A 205 9.29 14.79 -8.29
C LEU A 205 10.10 16.08 -8.12
N ASP A 206 9.38 17.16 -7.80
CA ASP A 206 9.93 18.41 -7.29
C ASP A 206 9.56 18.61 -5.80
N ASP A 207 9.96 19.74 -5.20
CA ASP A 207 9.65 20.05 -3.81
C ASP A 207 8.14 20.16 -3.54
N ALA A 208 7.37 20.68 -4.51
CA ALA A 208 5.92 20.83 -4.38
C ALA A 208 5.23 19.47 -4.39
N ALA A 209 5.61 18.59 -5.30
CA ALA A 209 5.13 17.20 -5.37
C ALA A 209 5.47 16.45 -4.08
N VAL A 210 6.70 16.58 -3.57
CA VAL A 210 7.07 15.96 -2.28
C VAL A 210 6.18 16.48 -1.13
N ALA A 211 5.92 17.78 -1.06
CA ALA A 211 5.06 18.35 -0.01
C ALA A 211 3.59 17.88 -0.09
N GLN A 212 3.09 17.64 -1.30
CA GLN A 212 1.72 17.21 -1.56
C GLN A 212 1.53 15.70 -1.44
N LEU A 213 2.55 14.91 -1.80
CA LEU A 213 2.47 13.47 -1.97
C LEU A 213 3.16 12.70 -0.84
N SER A 214 3.74 13.36 0.17
CA SER A 214 4.24 12.69 1.39
C SER A 214 3.13 12.58 2.43
N PRO A 215 2.55 11.39 2.69
CA PRO A 215 1.43 11.25 3.63
C PRO A 215 1.78 11.67 5.06
N ILE A 216 3.05 11.54 5.49
CA ILE A 216 3.50 12.01 6.81
C ILE A 216 3.31 13.51 7.02
N ARG A 217 3.30 14.30 5.93
CA ARG A 217 3.12 15.76 5.98
C ARG A 217 1.65 16.17 5.93
N ARG A 218 0.74 15.20 5.82
CA ARG A 218 -0.70 15.39 5.53
C ARG A 218 -1.60 14.85 6.63
N LEU A 219 -1.02 14.49 7.77
CA LEU A 219 -1.78 14.06 8.95
C LEU A 219 -2.80 15.14 9.36
N LYS A 220 -3.97 14.67 9.77
CA LYS A 220 -5.08 15.49 10.29
C LYS A 220 -5.68 14.77 11.51
N PRO A 221 -6.42 15.48 12.38
CA PRO A 221 -7.15 14.84 13.47
C PRO A 221 -8.15 13.81 12.96
N ASP A 222 -8.58 12.93 13.87
CA ASP A 222 -9.69 11.98 13.65
C ASP A 222 -9.49 11.02 12.46
N LEU A 223 -8.23 10.77 12.09
CA LEU A 223 -7.94 9.73 11.11
C LEU A 223 -8.20 8.33 11.70
N PRO A 224 -8.74 7.39 10.91
CA PRO A 224 -8.98 6.00 11.35
C PRO A 224 -7.69 5.28 11.79
N PRO A 225 -7.77 4.22 12.59
CA PRO A 225 -6.59 3.49 13.07
C PRO A 225 -5.74 2.92 11.92
N VAL A 226 -4.42 2.88 12.14
CA VAL A 226 -3.45 2.28 11.20
C VAL A 226 -2.74 1.09 11.83
N ALA A 227 -2.64 -0.01 11.10
CA ALA A 227 -1.73 -1.12 11.39
C ALA A 227 -0.54 -1.05 10.43
N LEU A 228 0.65 -0.85 10.98
CA LEU A 228 1.88 -0.60 10.23
C LEU A 228 2.90 -1.70 10.49
N PHE A 229 3.38 -2.31 9.41
CA PHE A 229 4.35 -3.40 9.47
C PHE A 229 5.56 -3.13 8.57
N TYR A 230 6.72 -3.60 8.99
CA TYR A 230 7.93 -3.68 8.17
C TYR A 230 8.78 -4.87 8.64
N GLY A 231 9.62 -5.38 7.77
CA GLY A 231 10.49 -6.52 8.05
C GLY A 231 11.82 -6.12 8.67
N GLY A 232 12.26 -6.86 9.68
CA GLY A 232 13.56 -6.66 10.30
C GLY A 232 14.74 -6.97 9.38
N GLY A 233 14.49 -7.72 8.29
CA GLY A 233 15.45 -8.03 7.23
C GLY A 233 15.41 -7.06 6.04
N GLU A 234 14.70 -5.94 6.12
CA GLU A 234 14.70 -4.90 5.09
C GLU A 234 15.87 -3.93 5.22
N LEU A 235 16.16 -3.20 4.14
CA LEU A 235 17.07 -2.05 4.14
C LEU A 235 16.66 -1.00 5.19
N ALA A 236 17.68 -0.34 5.75
CA ALA A 236 17.53 0.56 6.89
C ALA A 236 16.55 1.71 6.61
N GLU A 237 16.54 2.24 5.38
CA GLU A 237 15.66 3.34 4.99
C GLU A 237 14.17 2.97 5.00
N PHE A 238 13.79 1.75 4.61
CA PHE A 238 12.40 1.30 4.68
C PHE A 238 11.93 1.15 6.13
N ARG A 239 12.78 0.59 6.99
CA ARG A 239 12.51 0.50 8.43
C ARG A 239 12.44 1.89 9.06
N ARG A 240 13.30 2.83 8.64
CA ARG A 240 13.26 4.23 9.08
C ARG A 240 11.96 4.92 8.66
N GLN A 241 11.52 4.75 7.42
CA GLN A 241 10.26 5.30 6.92
C GLN A 241 9.07 4.83 7.76
N GLY A 242 8.99 3.53 8.05
CA GLY A 242 7.98 2.97 8.95
C GLY A 242 8.02 3.56 10.36
N ARG A 243 9.19 3.58 10.99
CA ARG A 243 9.39 4.14 12.34
C ARG A 243 9.04 5.62 12.43
N ASP A 244 9.53 6.43 11.48
CA ASP A 244 9.29 7.87 11.48
C ASP A 244 7.80 8.18 11.25
N PHE A 245 7.12 7.41 10.39
CA PHE A 245 5.68 7.56 10.21
C PHE A 245 4.91 7.16 11.46
N ALA A 246 5.22 6.02 12.08
CA ALA A 246 4.59 5.61 13.34
C ALA A 246 4.83 6.62 14.47
N GLN A 247 6.01 7.22 14.56
CA GLN A 247 6.29 8.27 15.52
C GLN A 247 5.45 9.53 15.25
N ALA A 248 5.39 10.00 14.00
CA ALA A 248 4.56 11.15 13.63
C ALA A 248 3.07 10.92 13.93
N LEU A 249 2.57 9.69 13.77
CA LEU A 249 1.21 9.32 14.15
C LEU A 249 0.99 9.43 15.68
N ARG A 250 1.92 8.92 16.48
CA ARG A 250 1.87 9.03 17.95
C ARG A 250 1.92 10.49 18.41
N ASP A 251 2.79 11.29 17.82
CA ASP A 251 2.93 12.72 18.13
C ASP A 251 1.66 13.51 17.76
N ALA A 252 0.93 13.06 16.73
CA ALA A 252 -0.37 13.61 16.33
C ALA A 252 -1.56 13.01 17.12
N HIS A 253 -1.31 12.17 18.13
CA HIS A 253 -2.33 11.46 18.91
C HIS A 253 -3.27 10.55 18.08
N LEU A 254 -2.75 10.00 16.98
CA LEU A 254 -3.47 9.06 16.12
C LEU A 254 -3.17 7.61 16.53
N GLU A 255 -4.17 6.73 16.39
CA GLU A 255 -4.03 5.32 16.76
C GLU A 255 -3.17 4.57 15.73
N VAL A 256 -2.04 4.01 16.20
CA VAL A 256 -1.13 3.22 15.39
C VAL A 256 -0.69 1.95 16.11
N ALA A 257 -0.86 0.81 15.44
CA ALA A 257 -0.26 -0.46 15.82
C ALA A 257 0.96 -0.73 14.93
N GLU A 258 2.15 -0.43 15.42
CA GLU A 258 3.43 -0.66 14.73
C GLU A 258 4.01 -2.04 15.07
N THR A 259 4.54 -2.75 14.07
CA THR A 259 5.22 -4.04 14.28
C THR A 259 6.40 -4.21 13.32
N ASP A 260 7.62 -4.33 13.87
CA ASP A 260 8.80 -4.86 13.18
C ASP A 260 8.73 -6.40 13.21
N ILE A 261 8.61 -7.05 12.06
CA ILE A 261 8.55 -8.52 11.96
C ILE A 261 9.98 -9.06 11.78
N PRO A 262 10.56 -9.75 12.78
CA PRO A 262 11.97 -10.14 12.75
C PRO A 262 12.31 -11.02 11.55
N GLY A 263 13.45 -10.73 10.91
CA GLY A 263 14.08 -11.59 9.90
C GLY A 263 13.39 -11.63 8.53
N LEU A 264 12.18 -11.09 8.37
CA LEU A 264 11.51 -11.07 7.07
C LEU A 264 12.07 -9.97 6.17
N ASN A 265 12.27 -10.32 4.90
CA ASN A 265 12.68 -9.39 3.87
C ASN A 265 11.47 -8.71 3.18
N HIS A 266 11.73 -7.71 2.34
CA HIS A 266 10.71 -6.89 1.68
C HIS A 266 9.67 -7.69 0.87
N PHE A 267 10.10 -8.76 0.20
CA PHE A 267 9.26 -9.59 -0.66
C PHE A 267 8.42 -10.58 0.15
N GLN A 268 9.00 -11.20 1.18
CA GLN A 268 8.27 -12.06 2.12
C GLN A 268 7.16 -11.29 2.85
N MET A 269 7.43 -10.04 3.23
CA MET A 269 6.45 -9.17 3.88
C MET A 269 5.21 -8.92 3.01
N GLY A 270 5.37 -8.76 1.68
CA GLY A 270 4.25 -8.52 0.75
C GLY A 270 3.23 -9.66 0.73
N ARG A 271 3.67 -10.88 1.06
CA ARG A 271 2.82 -12.08 1.05
C ARG A 271 1.97 -12.22 2.32
N LEU A 272 2.26 -11.45 3.37
CA LEU A 272 1.64 -11.67 4.68
C LEU A 272 0.15 -11.35 4.69
N LEU A 273 -0.32 -10.35 3.94
CA LEU A 273 -1.76 -10.04 3.90
C LEU A 273 -2.60 -11.24 3.40
N GLY A 274 -2.09 -12.01 2.44
CA GLY A 274 -2.74 -13.21 1.92
C GLY A 274 -2.55 -14.48 2.75
N ARG A 275 -1.80 -14.43 3.86
CA ARG A 275 -1.53 -15.59 4.73
C ARG A 275 -2.41 -15.50 5.99
N PRO A 276 -3.42 -16.36 6.17
CA PRO A 276 -4.37 -16.29 7.29
C PRO A 276 -3.73 -16.21 8.68
N ASP A 277 -2.64 -16.97 8.89
CA ASP A 277 -1.93 -17.02 10.17
C ASP A 277 -0.89 -15.91 10.35
N SER A 278 -0.82 -14.93 9.46
CA SER A 278 0.13 -13.84 9.59
C SER A 278 -0.38 -12.75 10.55
N PRO A 279 0.52 -12.00 11.20
CA PRO A 279 0.13 -10.83 12.00
C PRO A 279 -0.54 -9.74 11.15
N VAL A 280 -0.17 -9.60 9.86
CA VAL A 280 -0.74 -8.61 8.93
C VAL A 280 -2.18 -8.97 8.61
N HIS A 281 -2.45 -10.23 8.27
CA HIS A 281 -3.80 -10.70 7.96
C HIS A 281 -4.71 -10.58 9.18
N ARG A 282 -4.27 -11.03 10.35
CA ARG A 282 -5.05 -10.86 11.60
C ARG A 282 -5.34 -9.40 11.94
N ALA A 283 -4.41 -8.49 11.68
CA ALA A 283 -4.64 -7.06 11.87
C ALA A 283 -5.69 -6.52 10.89
N ALA A 284 -5.65 -6.94 9.63
CA ALA A 284 -6.68 -6.62 8.65
C ALA A 284 -8.06 -7.13 9.10
N LEU A 285 -8.17 -8.38 9.56
CA LEU A 285 -9.44 -8.93 10.06
C LEU A 285 -9.98 -8.15 11.27
N ARG A 286 -9.13 -7.79 12.24
CA ARG A 286 -9.55 -6.94 13.36
C ARG A 286 -10.10 -5.59 12.88
N MET A 287 -9.42 -4.96 11.92
CA MET A 287 -9.82 -3.68 11.36
C MET A 287 -11.13 -3.74 10.56
N LEU A 288 -11.41 -4.89 9.94
CA LEU A 288 -12.67 -5.19 9.25
C LEU A 288 -13.81 -5.55 10.23
N GLY A 289 -13.52 -5.71 11.53
CA GLY A 289 -14.48 -6.20 12.53
C GLY A 289 -14.77 -7.69 12.41
N LEU A 290 -13.83 -8.47 11.90
CA LEU A 290 -13.89 -9.93 11.68
C LEU A 290 -12.91 -10.71 12.59
N GLY A 291 -12.16 -10.02 13.44
CA GLY A 291 -11.22 -10.65 14.38
C GLY A 291 -11.95 -11.15 15.64
N GLY A 292 -12.23 -12.44 15.68
CA GLY A 292 -12.50 -13.20 16.92
C GLY A 292 -11.22 -13.71 17.56
#